data_AF-A0AAP2DL53-F1
#
_entry.id   AF-A0AAP2DL53-F1
#
_cell.length_a   1.000
_cell.length_b   1.000
_cell.length_c   1.000
_cell.angle_alpha   90.00
_cell.angle_beta   90.00
_cell.angle_gamma   90.00
#
_symmetry.space_group_name_H-M   'P 1'
#
loop_
_entity.id
_entity.type
_entity.pdbx_description
1 polymer ?
#
loop_
_entity_poly.entity_id
_entity_poly.type
_entity_poly.pdbx_seq_one_letter_code
_entity_poly.pdbx_strand_id
1 'polypeptide(L)'
;MKSLITIGLLILSNAFMTLAWYGHLKFKEMKWSQSLGLISIILISWGIALFEYLLQVPANRIGFKEYGGPFSLVQLKVIQEVITLTVFVVFSLLFFKNETFRINHLIGFVFLVLAVYFIFKK
;
A
#
# COMPACT_ATOMS: atom_id res chain seq x y z
N MET A 1 -19.26 -10.73 1.14
CA MET A 1 -18.40 -10.77 -0.06
C MET A 1 -17.76 -9.42 -0.38
N LYS A 2 -18.53 -8.30 -0.42
CA LYS A 2 -18.00 -6.95 -0.73
C LYS A 2 -16.78 -6.55 0.12
N SER A 3 -16.79 -6.85 1.42
CA SER A 3 -15.65 -6.56 2.32
C SER A 3 -14.34 -7.22 1.89
N LEU A 4 -14.39 -8.52 1.54
CA LEU A 4 -13.19 -9.27 1.12
C LEU A 4 -12.68 -8.78 -0.23
N ILE A 5 -13.58 -8.44 -1.15
CA ILE A 5 -13.22 -7.88 -2.47
C ILE A 5 -12.54 -6.52 -2.28
N THR A 6 -13.11 -5.63 -1.46
CA THR A 6 -12.49 -4.34 -1.17
C THR A 6 -11.10 -4.52 -0.56
N ILE A 7 -10.95 -5.35 0.48
CA ILE A 7 -9.65 -5.58 1.12
C ILE A 7 -8.64 -6.16 0.12
N GLY A 8 -9.04 -7.15 -0.69
CA GLY A 8 -8.15 -7.74 -1.70
C GLY A 8 -7.69 -6.73 -2.75
N LEU A 9 -8.58 -5.88 -3.24
CA LEU A 9 -8.24 -4.81 -4.17
C LEU A 9 -7.32 -3.74 -3.53
N LEU A 10 -7.59 -3.36 -2.28
CA LEU A 10 -6.73 -2.41 -1.53
C LEU A 10 -5.32 -2.97 -1.31
N ILE A 11 -5.18 -4.27 -1.03
CA ILE A 11 -3.87 -4.93 -0.91
C ILE A 11 -3.13 -4.87 -2.24
N LEU A 12 -3.80 -5.23 -3.34
CA LEU A 12 -3.19 -5.25 -4.66
C LEU A 12 -2.79 -3.84 -5.14
N SER A 13 -3.67 -2.83 -4.94
CA SER A 13 -3.32 -1.43 -5.21
C SER A 13 -2.08 -1.01 -4.41
N ASN A 14 -2.04 -1.29 -3.09
CA ASN A 14 -0.89 -0.91 -2.27
C ASN A 14 0.41 -1.58 -2.70
N ALA A 15 0.37 -2.79 -3.25
CA ALA A 15 1.55 -3.43 -3.83
C ALA A 15 2.08 -2.62 -5.03
N PHE A 16 1.20 -2.21 -5.95
CA PHE A 16 1.58 -1.34 -7.07
C PHE A 16 2.07 0.03 -6.58
N MET A 17 1.42 0.62 -5.57
CA MET A 17 1.85 1.89 -4.99
C MET A 17 3.28 1.80 -4.44
N THR A 18 3.56 0.75 -3.66
CA THR A 18 4.87 0.51 -3.05
C THR A 18 5.95 0.29 -4.12
N LEU A 19 5.61 -0.45 -5.19
CA LEU A 19 6.52 -0.62 -6.33
C LEU A 19 6.79 0.69 -7.07
N ALA A 20 5.77 1.52 -7.29
CA ALA A 20 5.93 2.81 -7.95
C ALA A 20 6.83 3.76 -7.14
N TRP A 21 6.70 3.79 -5.81
CA TRP A 21 7.48 4.68 -4.95
C TRP A 21 8.89 4.18 -4.64
N TYR A 22 9.08 2.86 -4.46
CA TYR A 22 10.34 2.33 -3.92
C TYR A 22 11.02 1.30 -4.84
N GLY A 23 10.29 0.70 -5.78
CA GLY A 23 10.85 -0.32 -6.68
C GLY A 23 12.05 0.20 -7.48
N HIS A 24 11.97 1.46 -7.93
CA HIS A 24 13.06 2.09 -8.67
C HIS A 24 14.36 2.26 -7.88
N LEU A 25 14.30 2.30 -6.55
CA LEU A 25 15.49 2.35 -5.69
C LEU A 25 16.28 1.04 -5.79
N LYS A 26 15.59 -0.08 -5.99
CA LYS A 26 16.23 -1.38 -6.23
C LYS A 26 16.69 -1.54 -7.68
N PHE A 27 15.99 -0.91 -8.63
CA PHE A 27 16.35 -0.99 -10.05
C PHE A 27 17.73 -0.38 -10.36
N LYS A 28 18.28 0.49 -9.50
CA LYS A 28 19.67 0.97 -9.62
C LYS A 28 20.71 -0.18 -9.59
N GLU A 29 20.38 -1.32 -8.98
CA GLU A 29 21.22 -2.52 -9.00
C GLU A 29 21.11 -3.31 -10.32
N MET A 30 20.07 -3.05 -11.13
CA MET A 30 19.83 -3.71 -12.41
C MET A 30 20.52 -2.94 -13.54
N LYS A 31 21.37 -3.63 -14.31
CA LYS A 31 22.17 -3.05 -15.40
C LYS A 31 21.34 -2.23 -16.42
N TRP A 32 20.09 -2.61 -16.67
CA TRP A 32 19.19 -1.93 -17.61
C TRP A 32 18.66 -0.57 -17.10
N SER A 33 18.60 -0.37 -15.78
CA SER A 33 18.07 0.86 -15.17
C SER A 33 19.15 1.84 -14.72
N GLN A 34 20.44 1.51 -14.85
CA GLN A 34 21.54 2.38 -14.42
C GLN A 34 21.71 3.63 -15.29
N SER A 35 21.31 3.58 -16.56
CA SER A 35 21.35 4.70 -17.49
C SER A 35 20.04 5.49 -17.57
N LEU A 36 18.99 5.06 -16.86
CA LEU A 36 17.70 5.75 -16.88
C LEU A 36 17.82 7.07 -16.12
N GLY A 37 17.56 8.18 -16.82
CA GLY A 37 17.45 9.49 -16.20
C GLY A 37 16.24 9.58 -15.27
N LEU A 38 16.25 10.57 -14.38
CA LEU A 38 15.18 10.82 -13.41
C LEU A 38 13.79 10.90 -14.08
N ILE A 39 13.70 11.56 -15.24
CA ILE A 39 12.45 11.71 -16.00
C ILE A 39 11.90 10.34 -16.43
N SER A 40 12.75 9.45 -16.95
CA SER A 40 12.32 8.09 -17.34
C SER A 40 11.82 7.29 -16.15
N ILE A 41 12.48 7.40 -14.99
CA ILE A 41 12.05 6.74 -13.75
C ILE A 41 10.68 7.26 -13.29
N ILE A 42 10.46 8.58 -13.33
CA ILE A 42 9.17 9.20 -12.99
C ILE A 42 8.07 8.67 -13.92
N LEU A 43 8.31 8.62 -15.23
CA LEU A 43 7.33 8.13 -16.20
C LEU A 43 6.99 6.65 -16.01
N ILE A 44 7.98 5.80 -15.73
CA ILE A 44 7.76 4.39 -15.40
C ILE A 44 6.92 4.28 -14.12
N SER A 45 7.26 5.06 -13.09
CA SER A 45 6.53 5.06 -11.81
C SER A 45 5.08 5.52 -11.98
N TRP A 46 4.84 6.52 -12.83
CA TRP A 46 3.50 6.94 -13.25
C TRP A 46 2.72 5.84 -13.97
N GLY A 47 3.39 5.11 -14.88
CA GLY A 47 2.80 3.95 -15.55
C GLY A 47 2.36 2.87 -14.57
N ILE A 48 3.15 2.61 -13.52
CA ILE A 48 2.79 1.67 -12.45
C ILE A 48 1.63 2.23 -11.61
N ALA A 49 1.67 3.51 -11.24
CA ALA A 49 0.62 4.16 -10.46
C ALA A 49 -0.75 4.12 -11.17
N LEU A 50 -0.79 4.12 -12.51
CA LEU A 50 -2.04 3.96 -13.24
C LEU A 50 -2.76 2.64 -12.88
N PHE A 51 -2.03 1.53 -12.77
CA PHE A 51 -2.60 0.23 -12.36
C PHE A 51 -3.07 0.22 -10.91
N GLU A 52 -2.37 0.95 -10.04
CA GLU A 52 -2.82 1.17 -8.66
C GLU A 52 -4.21 1.83 -8.65
N TYR A 53 -4.39 2.92 -9.40
CA TYR A 53 -5.66 3.63 -9.45
C TYR A 53 -6.81 2.78 -10.03
N LEU A 54 -6.52 1.93 -11.03
CA LEU A 54 -7.50 1.00 -11.58
C LEU A 54 -8.06 0.03 -10.55
N LEU A 55 -7.35 -0.23 -9.45
CA LEU A 55 -7.78 -1.11 -8.37
C LEU A 55 -8.33 -0.32 -7.18
N GLN A 56 -7.67 0.78 -6.82
CA GLN A 56 -7.99 1.61 -5.66
C GLN A 56 -9.36 2.29 -5.79
N VAL A 57 -9.67 2.82 -6.98
CA VAL A 57 -10.94 3.53 -7.21
C VAL A 57 -12.14 2.57 -7.10
N PRO A 58 -12.15 1.39 -7.76
CA PRO A 58 -13.19 0.39 -7.54
C PRO A 58 -13.26 -0.13 -6.10
N ALA A 59 -12.12 -0.36 -5.44
CA ALA A 59 -12.08 -0.85 -4.06
C ALA A 59 -12.86 0.08 -3.11
N ASN A 60 -12.56 1.38 -3.20
CA ASN A 60 -13.21 2.41 -2.39
C ASN A 60 -14.69 2.54 -2.73
N ARG A 61 -15.08 2.51 -4.00
CA ARG A 61 -16.50 2.56 -4.40
C ARG A 61 -17.29 1.35 -3.92
N ILE A 62 -16.76 0.14 -4.05
CA ILE A 62 -17.41 -1.10 -3.57
C ILE A 62 -17.49 -1.12 -2.04
N GLY A 63 -16.48 -0.57 -1.37
CA GLY A 63 -16.33 -0.59 0.07
C GLY A 63 -17.14 0.50 0.79
N PHE A 64 -17.40 1.63 0.15
CA PHE A 64 -17.95 2.81 0.81
C PHE A 64 -19.45 2.71 1.06
N LYS A 65 -19.86 3.04 2.29
CA LYS A 65 -21.22 2.86 2.81
C LYS A 65 -22.29 3.58 1.98
N GLU A 66 -21.99 4.78 1.48
CA GLU A 66 -22.94 5.55 0.65
C GLU A 66 -23.18 4.93 -0.73
N TYR A 67 -22.25 4.11 -1.22
CA TYR A 67 -22.43 3.31 -2.44
C TYR A 67 -22.94 1.88 -2.15
N GLY A 68 -23.48 1.64 -0.95
CA GLY A 68 -24.01 0.32 -0.53
C GLY A 68 -22.92 -0.67 -0.13
N GLY A 69 -21.73 -0.17 0.24
CA GLY A 69 -20.63 -0.92 0.81
C GLY A 69 -20.71 -1.07 2.34
N PRO A 70 -19.83 -1.88 2.94
CA PRO A 70 -19.86 -2.17 4.37
C PRO A 70 -19.13 -1.15 5.25
N PHE A 71 -18.30 -0.26 4.70
CA PHE A 71 -17.37 0.57 5.46
C PHE A 71 -17.66 2.07 5.35
N SER A 72 -17.52 2.81 6.46
CA SER A 72 -17.50 4.28 6.40
C SER A 72 -16.22 4.79 5.72
N LEU A 73 -16.21 6.08 5.34
CA LEU A 73 -15.03 6.71 4.74
C LEU A 73 -13.79 6.58 5.65
N VAL A 74 -13.99 6.82 6.95
CA VAL A 74 -12.92 6.73 7.96
C VAL A 74 -12.42 5.28 8.09
N GLN A 75 -13.34 4.30 8.11
CA GLN A 75 -12.96 2.89 8.17
C GLN A 75 -12.17 2.45 6.94
N LEU A 76 -12.56 2.88 5.74
CA LEU A 76 -11.80 2.61 4.51
C LEU A 76 -10.40 3.18 4.57
N LYS A 77 -10.26 4.42 5.02
CA LYS A 77 -8.93 5.05 5.12
C LYS A 77 -8.03 4.32 6.10
N VAL A 78 -8.58 3.90 7.24
CA VAL A 78 -7.81 3.19 8.27
C VAL A 78 -7.42 1.80 7.82
N ILE A 79 -8.32 1.06 7.17
CA ILE A 79 -7.98 -0.21 6.51
C ILE A 79 -6.84 0.00 5.51
N GLN A 80 -6.91 1.07 4.71
CA GLN A 80 -5.89 1.38 3.73
C GLN A 80 -4.53 1.66 4.38
N GLU A 81 -4.46 2.45 5.45
CA GLU A 81 -3.20 2.74 6.17
C GLU A 81 -2.57 1.47 6.77
N VAL A 82 -3.38 0.59 7.36
CA VAL A 82 -2.91 -0.69 7.89
C VAL A 82 -2.35 -1.56 6.76
N ILE A 83 -3.04 -1.61 5.62
CA ILE A 83 -2.58 -2.34 4.43
C ILE A 83 -1.28 -1.72 3.90
N THR A 84 -1.19 -0.39 3.75
CA THR A 84 0.00 0.31 3.27
C THR A 84 1.21 -0.07 4.10
N LEU A 85 1.10 0.03 5.43
CA LEU A 85 2.21 -0.26 6.33
C LEU A 85 2.57 -1.74 6.32
N THR A 86 1.57 -2.63 6.26
CA THR A 86 1.82 -4.08 6.16
C THR A 86 2.53 -4.44 4.86
N VAL A 87 2.04 -3.95 3.72
CA VAL A 87 2.65 -4.19 2.39
C VAL A 87 4.05 -3.59 2.34
N PHE A 88 4.25 -2.39 2.87
CA PHE A 88 5.57 -1.75 2.94
C PHE A 88 6.57 -2.56 3.76
N VAL A 89 6.17 -3.06 4.94
CA VAL A 89 7.04 -3.92 5.77
C VAL A 89 7.42 -5.19 4.99
N VAL A 90 6.46 -5.89 4.40
CA VAL A 90 6.74 -7.08 3.58
C VAL A 90 7.66 -6.76 2.41
N PHE A 91 7.40 -5.68 1.69
CA PHE A 91 8.24 -5.22 0.58
C PHE A 91 9.67 -4.90 1.03
N SER A 92 9.83 -4.17 2.14
CA SER A 92 11.15 -3.83 2.69
C SER A 92 11.95 -5.08 3.04
N LEU A 93 11.33 -6.08 3.69
CA LEU A 93 11.98 -7.34 4.03
C LEU A 93 12.43 -8.13 2.79
N LEU A 94 11.61 -8.17 1.74
CA LEU A 94 11.88 -8.94 0.53
C LEU A 94 12.90 -8.27 -0.39
N PHE A 95 12.77 -6.95 -0.62
CA PHE A 95 13.56 -6.20 -1.59
C PHE A 95 14.79 -5.50 -0.96
N PHE A 96 14.68 -5.11 0.31
CA PHE A 96 15.71 -4.38 1.06
C PHE A 96 16.13 -5.22 2.28
N LYS A 97 16.77 -6.36 2.01
CA LYS A 97 17.25 -7.36 2.99
C LYS A 97 18.16 -6.84 4.12
N ASN A 98 18.48 -5.54 4.16
CA ASN A 98 19.39 -4.90 5.11
C ASN A 98 18.69 -4.10 6.23
N GLU A 99 17.37 -3.97 6.22
CA GLU A 99 16.66 -3.32 7.34
C GLU A 99 16.47 -4.32 8.49
N THR A 100 17.24 -4.12 9.56
CA THR A 100 17.10 -4.90 10.79
C THR A 100 15.81 -4.49 11.49
N PHE A 101 14.95 -5.45 11.82
CA PHE A 101 13.70 -5.20 12.54
C PHE A 101 14.01 -4.57 13.91
N ARG A 102 13.88 -3.24 14.01
CA ARG A 102 14.08 -2.52 15.28
C ARG A 102 12.80 -2.54 16.11
N ILE A 103 12.94 -2.56 17.43
CA ILE A 103 11.82 -2.50 18.41
C ILE A 103 10.81 -1.39 18.09
N ASN A 104 11.28 -0.25 17.56
CA ASN A 104 10.42 0.86 17.15
C ASN A 104 9.38 0.48 16.09
N HIS A 105 9.68 -0.46 15.19
CA HIS A 105 8.73 -0.96 14.19
C HIS A 105 7.61 -1.78 14.85
N LEU A 106 7.95 -2.58 15.87
CA LEU A 106 6.99 -3.34 16.64
C LEU A 106 6.05 -2.40 17.42
N ILE A 107 6.61 -1.37 18.06
CA ILE A 107 5.83 -0.33 18.75
C ILE A 107 4.88 0.37 17.78
N GLY A 108 5.36 0.77 16.60
CA GLY A 108 4.52 1.36 15.55
C GLY A 108 3.39 0.43 15.11
N PHE A 109 3.66 -0.87 14.96
CA PHE A 109 2.65 -1.86 14.62
C PHE A 109 1.57 -2.00 15.71
N VAL A 110 1.96 -1.99 16.98
CA VAL A 110 1.00 -1.99 18.11
C VAL A 110 0.09 -0.77 18.06
N PHE A 111 0.63 0.42 17.77
CA PHE A 111 -0.19 1.63 17.63
C PHE A 111 -1.17 1.56 16.46
N LEU A 112 -0.82 0.90 15.35
CA LEU A 112 -1.76 0.66 14.25
C LEU A 112 -2.91 -0.26 14.66
N VAL A 113 -2.61 -1.34 15.39
CA VAL A 113 -3.63 -2.24 15.92
C VAL A 113 -4.57 -1.49 16.88
N LEU A 114 -4.02 -0.64 17.74
CA LEU A 114 -4.82 0.22 18.62
C LEU A 114 -5.70 1.20 17.83
N ALA A 115 -5.16 1.83 16.78
CA ALA A 115 -5.93 2.71 15.91
C ALA A 115 -7.11 1.98 15.25
N VAL A 116 -6.90 0.76 14.75
CA VAL A 116 -7.98 -0.10 14.23
C VAL A 116 -9.01 -0.39 15.32
N TYR A 117 -8.57 -0.81 16.52
CA TYR A 117 -9.48 -1.10 17.62
C TYR A 117 -10.38 0.09 17.94
N PHE A 118 -9.83 1.29 18.15
CA PHE A 118 -10.62 2.46 18.51
C PHE A 118 -11.56 2.94 17.41
N ILE A 119 -11.18 2.82 16.15
CA ILE A 119 -12.02 3.28 15.02
C ILE A 119 -13.17 2.31 14.72
N PHE A 120 -12.99 1.02 15.03
CA PHE A 120 -14.04 0.01 14.87
C PHE A 120 -14.82 -0.27 16.15
N LYS A 121 -14.41 0.30 17.29
CA LYS A 121 -15.16 0.25 18.56
C LYS A 121 -16.45 1.06 18.42
N LYS A 122 -17.57 0.40 18.74
CA LYS A 122 -18.90 1.02 18.79
C LYS A 122 -19.03 1.96 19.97
#